data_AF-A0A4Z0WGX3-F1
#
_entry.id   AF-A0A4Z0WGX3-F1
#
_cell.length_a   1.000
_cell.length_b   1.000
_cell.length_c   1.000
_cell.angle_alpha   90.00
_cell.angle_beta   90.00
_cell.angle_gamma   90.00
#
_symmetry.space_group_name_H-M   'P 1'
#
loop_
_entity.id
_entity.type
_entity.pdbx_description
1 polymer ?
#
loop_
_entity_poly.entity_id
_entity_poly.type
_entity_poly.pdbx_seq_one_letter_code
_entity_poly.pdbx_strand_id
1 'polypeptide(L)'
;MTTTMHCTNRNASLAALLVRCFMLVLLLTAVAGSALAAELRYQPAPEQRFIEATGRADVVYGDEHSARVRALRDAIQTASLQVSAQVRSAQTVETGSLTVDHLRVQSAAQVTQVEVLSEGRQGDVFEVTIQARVAEDAMCANHITNNFAKSAAITGFAMEDATQGTIGHLGHVDRELASYLVNAMTGQGGLRALNANDIQLYPSVATAPTRQTARHTLTSAVDTARDLGVQFVVSGVIRDMGMEEVRREISDEDGLVARLSQSRRTNQRHMVLDVYVHDGYSGALVFQSRYTTQGEWDYRSNERVGFATSRFFSSEYGTHVRELLNQVVEDVQVAVQCQPFMANIAQIDGDRIYIQMGADSGLRPGDDLGVYRTSTFFDRRNDAYNELTDTQLVARVTQVQPNFAVAELPIRAERLNLQPDDLVIAW
;
A
#
# COMPACT_ATOMS: atom_id res chain seq x y z
N MET A 1 -14.40 -84.21 72.20
CA MET A 1 -15.32 -83.34 72.95
C MET A 1 -15.80 -82.24 72.01
N THR A 2 -16.99 -82.47 71.44
CA THR A 2 -18.08 -81.51 71.16
C THR A 2 -17.80 -80.08 70.65
N THR A 3 -18.30 -79.84 69.42
CA THR A 3 -19.18 -78.70 69.00
C THR A 3 -18.59 -77.55 68.13
N THR A 4 -18.70 -77.73 66.79
CA THR A 4 -19.32 -76.89 65.72
C THR A 4 -19.08 -75.36 65.57
N MET A 5 -18.62 -74.88 64.39
CA MET A 5 -19.36 -74.15 63.30
C MET A 5 -19.26 -72.61 63.38
N HIS A 6 -19.26 -71.74 62.34
CA HIS A 6 -19.32 -71.79 60.85
C HIS A 6 -19.08 -70.37 60.26
N CYS A 7 -18.77 -70.29 58.94
CA CYS A 7 -19.08 -69.20 57.96
C CYS A 7 -18.44 -67.78 58.12
N THR A 8 -18.06 -66.99 57.09
CA THR A 8 -18.03 -67.09 55.62
C THR A 8 -17.20 -65.93 55.03
N ASN A 9 -16.75 -66.14 53.79
CA ASN A 9 -16.44 -65.20 52.70
C ASN A 9 -15.10 -64.41 52.65
N ARG A 10 -14.19 -64.96 51.84
CA ARG A 10 -13.00 -64.34 51.26
C ARG A 10 -13.40 -63.54 50.01
N ASN A 11 -13.22 -62.22 50.02
CA ASN A 11 -13.18 -61.41 48.81
C ASN A 11 -12.01 -60.42 48.90
N ALA A 12 -10.81 -60.93 48.62
CA ALA A 12 -9.60 -60.11 48.45
C ALA A 12 -8.59 -60.89 47.60
N SER A 13 -8.92 -61.21 46.34
CA SER A 13 -7.91 -61.59 45.33
C SER A 13 -8.48 -61.63 43.89
N LEU A 14 -9.27 -60.64 43.49
CA LEU A 14 -9.79 -60.53 42.12
C LEU A 14 -9.43 -59.21 41.41
N ALA A 15 -8.84 -58.24 42.12
CA ALA A 15 -8.39 -56.98 41.54
C ALA A 15 -6.93 -57.02 40.99
N ALA A 16 -6.15 -58.05 41.33
CA ALA A 16 -4.74 -58.14 40.93
C ALA A 16 -4.48 -59.00 39.68
N LEU A 17 -5.48 -59.74 39.17
CA LEU A 17 -5.33 -60.58 37.98
C LEU A 17 -5.80 -59.90 36.67
N LEU A 18 -6.64 -58.86 36.74
CA LEU A 18 -7.14 -58.14 35.56
C LEU A 18 -6.14 -57.11 35.01
N VAL A 19 -5.20 -56.63 35.82
CA VAL A 19 -4.18 -55.65 35.37
C VAL A 19 -3.01 -56.30 34.63
N ARG A 20 -2.76 -57.60 34.84
CA ARG A 20 -1.68 -58.34 34.17
C ARG A 20 -2.08 -59.02 32.86
N CYS A 21 -3.38 -59.12 32.56
CA CYS A 21 -3.85 -59.66 31.28
C CYS A 21 -3.97 -58.57 30.19
N PHE A 22 -4.07 -57.29 30.58
CA PHE A 22 -4.13 -56.16 29.64
C PHE A 22 -2.75 -55.70 29.13
N MET A 23 -1.67 -55.99 29.87
CA MET A 23 -0.30 -55.67 29.44
C MET A 23 0.35 -56.72 28.52
N LEU A 24 -0.25 -57.91 28.36
CA LEU A 24 0.30 -58.97 27.50
C LEU A 24 -0.38 -59.05 26.12
N VAL A 25 -1.47 -58.31 25.91
CA VAL A 25 -2.12 -58.15 24.58
C VAL A 25 -1.54 -56.95 23.82
N LEU A 26 -0.80 -56.06 24.48
CA LEU A 26 -0.18 -54.89 23.85
C LEU A 26 1.22 -55.15 23.26
N LEU A 27 1.73 -56.38 23.33
CA LEU A 27 3.12 -56.72 22.93
C LEU A 27 3.21 -57.83 21.86
N LEU A 28 2.12 -58.19 21.19
CA LEU A 28 2.09 -59.24 20.17
C LEU A 28 1.28 -58.94 18.89
N THR A 29 0.97 -57.67 18.62
CA THR A 29 0.55 -57.20 17.28
C THR A 29 1.63 -56.33 16.64
N ALA A 30 2.86 -56.82 16.68
CA ALA A 30 3.87 -56.44 15.71
C ALA A 30 3.67 -57.33 14.47
N VAL A 31 3.61 -56.71 13.29
CA VAL A 31 3.44 -57.31 11.95
C VAL A 31 1.99 -57.49 11.49
N ALA A 32 1.37 -56.39 11.02
CA ALA A 32 0.66 -56.34 9.73
C ALA A 32 0.08 -54.93 9.48
N GLY A 33 0.61 -54.25 8.47
CA GLY A 33 -0.19 -53.42 7.57
C GLY A 33 -0.74 -52.09 8.10
N SER A 34 0.09 -51.05 8.08
CA SER A 34 -0.32 -49.72 7.60
C SER A 34 0.92 -48.83 7.48
N ALA A 35 1.69 -49.05 6.42
CA ALA A 35 2.56 -48.00 5.90
C ALA A 35 1.64 -46.92 5.29
N LEU A 36 1.11 -46.01 6.11
CA LEU A 36 0.79 -44.68 5.62
C LEU A 36 2.14 -44.00 5.39
N ALA A 37 2.66 -44.16 4.16
CA ALA A 37 3.65 -43.23 3.66
C ALA A 37 2.97 -41.85 3.68
N ALA A 38 3.34 -41.03 4.65
CA ALA A 38 3.13 -39.60 4.54
C ALA A 38 3.96 -39.16 3.34
N GLU A 39 3.32 -39.07 2.17
CA GLU A 39 3.87 -38.34 1.03
C GLU A 39 4.03 -36.89 1.49
N LEU A 40 5.22 -36.59 2.01
CA LEU A 40 5.75 -35.24 2.01
C LEU A 40 5.67 -34.79 0.55
N ARG A 41 4.60 -34.07 0.21
CA ARG A 41 4.53 -33.29 -1.02
C ARG A 41 5.71 -32.34 -0.96
N TYR A 42 6.79 -32.72 -1.63
CA TYR A 42 7.88 -31.82 -1.95
C TYR A 42 7.25 -30.71 -2.81
N GLN A 43 6.87 -29.61 -2.16
CA GLN A 43 6.63 -28.36 -2.89
C GLN A 43 8.02 -27.91 -3.34
N PRO A 44 8.33 -27.90 -4.66
CA PRO A 44 9.55 -27.27 -5.11
C PRO A 44 9.55 -25.84 -4.58
N ALA A 45 10.66 -25.40 -3.98
CA ALA A 45 10.85 -24.00 -3.66
C ALA A 45 10.54 -23.17 -4.92
N PRO A 46 9.91 -21.97 -4.79
CA PRO A 46 9.66 -21.12 -5.95
C PRO A 46 10.96 -20.98 -6.75
N GLU A 47 10.89 -21.29 -8.04
CA GLU A 47 12.04 -21.31 -8.94
C GLU A 47 12.71 -19.93 -8.90
N GLN A 48 13.90 -19.85 -8.30
CA GLN A 48 14.64 -18.59 -8.23
C GLN A 48 15.17 -18.28 -9.62
N ARG A 49 14.52 -17.36 -10.33
CA ARG A 49 14.87 -16.98 -11.69
C ARG A 49 15.77 -15.75 -11.68
N PHE A 50 17.04 -15.98 -12.03
CA PHE A 50 17.98 -14.92 -12.40
C PHE A 50 17.88 -14.68 -13.90
N ILE A 51 17.84 -13.42 -14.29
CA ILE A 51 17.70 -13.00 -15.68
C ILE A 51 18.80 -12.01 -15.99
N GLU A 52 19.37 -12.19 -17.18
CA GLU A 52 20.35 -11.26 -17.73
C GLU A 52 19.64 -10.26 -18.65
N ALA A 53 19.91 -8.98 -18.43
CA ALA A 53 19.37 -7.91 -19.25
C ALA A 53 20.43 -6.86 -19.53
N THR A 54 20.38 -6.30 -20.73
CA THR A 54 21.27 -5.22 -21.15
C THR A 54 20.46 -3.95 -21.32
N GLY A 55 20.97 -2.85 -20.79
CA GLY A 55 20.42 -1.52 -20.96
C GLY A 55 21.43 -0.56 -21.55
N ARG A 56 20.93 0.49 -22.19
CA ARG A 56 21.74 1.46 -22.95
C ARG A 56 21.28 2.89 -22.69
N ALA A 57 22.22 3.81 -22.76
CA ALA A 57 21.93 5.24 -22.61
C ALA A 57 22.97 6.11 -23.31
N ASP A 58 22.52 7.15 -24.02
CA ASP A 58 23.41 8.10 -24.68
C ASP A 58 24.25 8.88 -23.67
N VAL A 59 25.50 9.19 -24.01
CA VAL A 59 26.41 10.03 -23.21
C VAL A 59 26.20 11.48 -23.60
N VAL A 60 25.52 12.22 -22.73
CA VAL A 60 25.14 13.61 -22.98
C VAL A 60 26.12 14.54 -22.28
N TYR A 61 26.61 15.56 -23.00
CA TYR A 61 27.60 16.51 -22.50
C TYR A 61 28.91 15.89 -21.98
N GLY A 62 29.24 14.68 -22.42
CA GLY A 62 30.43 13.93 -21.96
C GLY A 62 30.27 13.34 -20.55
N ASP A 63 29.08 13.36 -19.96
CA ASP A 63 28.85 12.80 -18.63
C ASP A 63 28.55 11.29 -18.70
N GLU A 64 29.61 10.49 -18.55
CA GLU A 64 29.51 9.03 -18.50
C GLU A 64 28.76 8.54 -17.26
N HIS A 65 28.77 9.31 -16.16
CA HIS A 65 28.14 8.91 -14.93
C HIS A 65 26.60 8.88 -15.08
N SER A 66 26.00 9.96 -15.59
CA SER A 66 24.56 9.97 -15.88
C SER A 66 24.16 8.91 -16.89
N ALA A 67 24.99 8.67 -17.90
CA ALA A 67 24.75 7.62 -18.88
C ALA A 67 24.76 6.23 -18.24
N ARG A 68 25.74 5.94 -17.37
CA ARG A 68 25.80 4.69 -16.59
C ARG A 68 24.54 4.46 -15.76
N VAL A 69 24.09 5.48 -15.00
CA VAL A 69 22.88 5.38 -14.16
C VAL A 69 21.64 5.13 -15.01
N ARG A 70 21.50 5.83 -16.15
CA ARG A 70 20.38 5.63 -17.08
C ARG A 70 20.41 4.25 -17.76
N ALA A 71 21.58 3.78 -18.18
CA ALA A 71 21.74 2.46 -18.79
C ALA A 71 21.41 1.34 -17.80
N LEU A 72 21.80 1.50 -16.53
CA LEU A 72 21.42 0.58 -15.46
C LEU A 72 19.88 0.54 -15.26
N ARG A 73 19.22 1.71 -15.25
CA ARG A 73 17.74 1.78 -15.16
C ARG A 73 17.06 1.10 -16.33
N ASP A 74 17.54 1.34 -17.55
CA ASP A 74 17.05 0.71 -18.78
C ASP A 74 17.22 -0.83 -18.73
N ALA A 75 18.34 -1.32 -18.19
CA ALA A 75 18.58 -2.75 -18.01
C ALA A 75 17.58 -3.39 -17.04
N ILE A 76 17.29 -2.72 -15.92
CA ILE A 76 16.31 -3.15 -14.92
C ILE A 76 14.89 -3.18 -15.52
N GLN A 77 14.51 -2.14 -16.25
CA GLN A 77 13.23 -2.09 -16.96
C GLN A 77 13.12 -3.24 -17.97
N THR A 78 14.18 -3.50 -18.73
CA THR A 78 14.26 -4.61 -19.69
C THR A 78 14.10 -5.96 -18.99
N ALA A 79 14.81 -6.19 -17.87
CA ALA A 79 14.68 -7.42 -17.08
C ALA A 79 13.24 -7.66 -16.61
N SER A 80 12.58 -6.62 -16.12
CA SER A 80 11.19 -6.66 -15.66
C SER A 80 10.21 -7.03 -16.80
N LEU A 81 10.40 -6.42 -17.98
CA LEU A 81 9.58 -6.69 -19.16
C LEU A 81 9.72 -8.13 -19.67
N GLN A 82 10.93 -8.71 -19.60
CA GLN A 82 11.18 -10.09 -20.04
C GLN A 82 10.35 -11.11 -19.23
N VAL A 83 10.23 -10.92 -17.91
CA VAL A 83 9.41 -11.80 -17.06
C VAL A 83 7.93 -11.62 -17.34
N SER A 84 7.47 -10.36 -17.38
CA SER A 84 6.05 -10.05 -17.57
C SER A 84 5.50 -10.55 -18.91
N ALA A 85 6.34 -10.62 -19.95
CA ALA A 85 5.98 -11.17 -21.25
C ALA A 85 5.82 -12.71 -21.24
N GLN A 86 6.65 -13.42 -20.47
CA GLN A 86 6.62 -14.89 -20.42
C GLN A 86 5.40 -15.43 -19.65
N VAL A 87 5.00 -14.78 -18.56
CA VAL A 87 3.87 -15.21 -17.70
C VAL A 87 2.55 -15.22 -18.48
N ARG A 88 2.27 -14.20 -19.30
CA ARG A 88 1.04 -14.15 -20.12
C ARG A 88 1.00 -15.23 -21.20
N SER A 89 2.16 -15.61 -21.73
CA SER A 89 2.25 -16.66 -22.75
C SER A 89 1.93 -18.04 -22.18
N ALA A 90 2.32 -18.33 -20.93
CA ALA A 90 1.99 -19.59 -20.27
C ALA A 90 0.48 -19.71 -19.99
N GLN A 91 -0.16 -18.61 -19.57
CA GLN A 91 -1.60 -18.57 -19.24
C GLN A 91 -2.52 -18.68 -20.46
N THR A 92 -2.07 -18.24 -21.65
CA THR A 92 -2.89 -18.29 -22.88
C THR A 92 -3.00 -19.71 -23.47
N VAL A 93 -2.09 -20.62 -23.13
CA VAL A 93 -2.05 -21.98 -23.71
C VAL A 93 -2.94 -22.98 -22.95
N GLU A 94 -3.41 -22.63 -21.75
CA GLU A 94 -4.19 -23.54 -20.90
C GLU A 94 -5.69 -23.59 -21.24
N THR A 95 -6.22 -22.60 -21.97
CA THR A 95 -7.62 -22.58 -22.42
C THR A 95 -7.66 -22.19 -23.90
N GLY A 96 -7.65 -23.20 -24.79
CA GLY A 96 -7.49 -23.05 -26.24
C GLY A 96 -8.61 -22.31 -26.99
N SER A 97 -8.80 -21.02 -26.70
CA SER A 97 -9.66 -20.11 -27.46
C SER A 97 -8.97 -18.75 -27.58
N LEU A 98 -8.39 -18.49 -28.75
CA LEU A 98 -7.80 -17.21 -29.11
C LEU A 98 -8.87 -16.12 -29.13
N THR A 99 -8.97 -15.36 -28.04
CA THR A 99 -9.60 -14.05 -28.01
C THR A 99 -8.48 -13.02 -28.16
N VAL A 100 -8.52 -12.25 -29.25
CA VAL A 100 -7.52 -11.21 -29.51
C VAL A 100 -7.82 -10.04 -28.58
N ASP A 101 -7.26 -10.09 -27.37
CA ASP A 101 -7.26 -8.96 -26.45
C ASP A 101 -6.07 -8.05 -26.72
N HIS A 102 -6.33 -6.74 -26.72
CA HIS A 102 -5.29 -5.72 -26.90
C HIS A 102 -4.23 -5.88 -25.79
N LEU A 103 -3.01 -6.28 -26.18
CA LEU A 103 -1.84 -6.42 -25.31
C LEU A 103 -1.50 -5.10 -24.64
N ARG A 104 -2.07 -4.83 -23.46
CA ARG A 104 -1.61 -3.79 -22.54
C ARG A 104 -0.48 -4.40 -21.71
N VAL A 105 0.75 -4.23 -22.17
CA VAL A 105 1.96 -4.66 -21.45
C VAL A 105 2.12 -3.79 -20.20
N GLN A 106 1.58 -4.26 -19.09
CA GLN A 106 1.94 -3.77 -17.77
C GLN A 106 2.92 -4.77 -17.21
N SER A 107 4.15 -4.33 -16.99
CA SER A 107 5.10 -5.15 -16.25
C SER A 107 4.55 -5.32 -14.82
N ALA A 108 4.63 -6.53 -14.25
CA ALA A 108 4.17 -6.84 -12.89
C ALA A 108 5.28 -7.44 -12.00
N ALA A 109 6.55 -7.35 -12.43
CA ALA A 109 7.64 -8.09 -11.86
C ALA A 109 8.65 -7.20 -11.10
N GLN A 110 8.85 -7.43 -9.80
CA GLN A 110 9.83 -6.68 -9.00
C GLN A 110 11.23 -7.23 -9.24
N VAL A 111 12.16 -6.32 -9.51
CA VAL A 111 13.57 -6.63 -9.71
C VAL A 111 14.32 -6.43 -8.40
N THR A 112 15.04 -7.46 -7.97
CA THR A 112 15.84 -7.47 -6.73
C THR A 112 17.21 -8.10 -7.01
N GLN A 113 18.19 -7.86 -6.15
CA GLN A 113 19.54 -8.44 -6.27
C GLN A 113 20.15 -8.20 -7.66
N VAL A 114 20.28 -6.92 -8.03
CA VAL A 114 20.91 -6.51 -9.29
C VAL A 114 22.43 -6.57 -9.13
N GLU A 115 23.08 -7.35 -9.97
CA GLU A 115 24.53 -7.45 -10.10
C GLU A 115 24.95 -6.98 -11.50
N VAL A 116 25.95 -6.09 -11.58
CA VAL A 116 26.49 -5.64 -12.87
C VAL A 116 27.53 -6.63 -13.35
N LEU A 117 27.28 -7.28 -14.49
CA LEU A 117 28.20 -8.24 -15.12
C LEU A 117 29.23 -7.54 -15.99
N SER A 118 28.80 -6.54 -16.76
CA SER A 118 29.67 -5.73 -17.62
C SER A 118 29.12 -4.33 -17.79
N GLU A 119 30.02 -3.36 -17.92
CA GLU A 119 29.67 -1.98 -18.23
C GLU A 119 30.78 -1.33 -19.06
N GLY A 120 30.41 -0.42 -19.95
CA GLY A 120 31.38 0.33 -20.74
C GLY A 120 30.77 1.26 -21.76
N ARG A 121 31.58 2.23 -22.19
CA ARG A 121 31.21 3.17 -23.26
C ARG A 121 31.61 2.61 -24.62
N GLN A 122 30.66 2.63 -25.55
CA GLN A 122 30.85 2.30 -26.95
C GLN A 122 30.40 3.51 -27.80
N GLY A 123 31.36 4.34 -28.21
CA GLY A 123 31.06 5.60 -28.90
C GLY A 123 30.29 6.57 -27.99
N ASP A 124 29.12 7.01 -28.43
CA ASP A 124 28.27 7.94 -27.68
C ASP A 124 27.21 7.22 -26.83
N VAL A 125 27.29 5.89 -26.70
CA VAL A 125 26.35 5.08 -25.90
C VAL A 125 27.10 4.39 -24.77
N PHE A 126 26.54 4.44 -23.57
CA PHE A 126 26.97 3.64 -22.43
C PHE A 126 26.08 2.40 -22.33
N GLU A 127 26.69 1.23 -22.21
CA GLU A 127 26.00 -0.06 -22.13
C GLU A 127 26.29 -0.72 -20.78
N VAL A 128 25.25 -1.26 -20.15
CA VAL A 128 25.33 -2.01 -18.89
C VAL A 128 24.60 -3.32 -19.06
N THR A 129 25.24 -4.44 -18.73
CA THR A 129 24.59 -5.75 -18.62
C THR A 129 24.52 -6.15 -17.16
N ILE A 130 23.32 -6.49 -16.70
CA ILE A 130 23.04 -6.91 -15.34
C ILE A 130 22.55 -8.35 -15.31
N GLN A 131 22.76 -9.01 -14.17
CA GLN A 131 22.00 -10.16 -13.72
C GLN A 131 21.10 -9.70 -12.57
N ALA A 132 19.82 -10.06 -12.61
CA ALA A 132 18.90 -9.69 -11.55
C ALA A 132 17.91 -10.81 -11.22
N ARG A 133 17.50 -10.89 -9.96
CA ARG A 133 16.41 -11.76 -9.53
C ARG A 133 15.09 -11.03 -9.72
N VAL A 134 14.17 -11.64 -10.46
CA VAL A 134 12.87 -11.03 -10.73
C VAL A 134 11.77 -11.87 -10.08
N ALA A 135 10.95 -11.25 -9.22
CA ALA A 135 9.82 -11.90 -8.57
C ALA A 135 8.53 -11.67 -9.37
N GLU A 136 7.75 -12.74 -9.58
CA GLU A 136 6.56 -12.76 -10.45
C GLU A 136 5.28 -12.20 -9.78
N ASP A 137 5.31 -11.86 -8.48
CA ASP A 137 4.11 -11.47 -7.71
C ASP A 137 4.13 -10.05 -7.14
N ALA A 138 5.11 -9.25 -7.50
CA ALA A 138 5.36 -8.03 -6.76
C ALA A 138 4.69 -6.82 -7.41
N MET A 139 3.83 -6.19 -6.63
CA MET A 139 3.25 -4.89 -6.92
C MET A 139 4.41 -3.91 -7.16
N CYS A 140 4.38 -3.17 -8.27
CA CYS A 140 5.43 -2.25 -8.76
C CYS A 140 6.58 -2.89 -9.57
N ALA A 141 6.33 -3.12 -10.86
CA ALA A 141 7.30 -3.80 -11.72
C ALA A 141 8.46 -2.97 -12.27
N ASN A 142 8.33 -1.65 -12.28
CA ASN A 142 9.25 -0.78 -13.01
C ASN A 142 10.12 0.07 -12.07
N HIS A 143 10.14 -0.27 -10.77
CA HIS A 143 10.75 0.55 -9.75
C HIS A 143 11.84 -0.20 -9.00
N ILE A 144 12.99 0.45 -8.85
CA ILE A 144 13.99 -0.01 -7.90
C ILE A 144 13.40 0.29 -6.53
N THR A 145 13.42 -0.68 -5.61
CA THR A 145 13.04 -0.40 -4.22
C THR A 145 14.03 0.60 -3.64
N ASN A 146 13.71 1.89 -3.75
CA ASN A 146 14.41 2.95 -3.06
C ASN A 146 13.72 3.18 -1.70
N ASN A 147 14.52 3.48 -0.68
CA ASN A 147 14.02 3.69 0.68
C ASN A 147 13.58 5.15 0.89
N PHE A 148 13.28 5.89 -0.18
CA PHE A 148 12.85 7.27 -0.06
C PHE A 148 11.41 7.33 0.44
N ALA A 149 11.19 8.12 1.49
CA ALA A 149 9.87 8.37 2.01
C ALA A 149 9.20 9.44 1.16
N LYS A 150 8.13 9.06 0.46
CA LYS A 150 7.32 10.00 -0.33
C LYS A 150 6.43 10.80 0.60
N SER A 151 6.30 12.10 0.37
CA SER A 151 5.46 12.96 1.20
C SER A 151 4.00 12.92 0.76
N ALA A 152 3.08 12.76 1.71
CA ALA A 152 1.65 12.77 1.44
C ALA A 152 0.90 13.61 2.49
N ALA A 153 0.06 14.54 2.06
CA ALA A 153 -0.86 15.23 2.96
C ALA A 153 -2.17 14.45 3.08
N ILE A 154 -2.58 14.14 4.30
CA ILE A 154 -3.87 13.52 4.60
C ILE A 154 -4.84 14.62 5.01
N THR A 155 -5.84 14.83 4.16
CA THR A 155 -6.82 15.92 4.30
C THR A 155 -8.10 15.47 4.97
N GLY A 156 -8.99 16.40 5.31
CA GLY A 156 -10.27 16.09 5.92
C GLY A 156 -11.19 15.26 5.02
N PHE A 157 -11.95 14.35 5.64
CA PHE A 157 -12.89 13.47 4.97
C PHE A 157 -14.31 14.02 5.11
N ALA A 158 -14.85 14.56 4.03
CA ALA A 158 -16.18 15.17 4.07
C ALA A 158 -17.27 14.09 4.30
N MET A 159 -18.28 14.40 5.12
CA MET A 159 -19.42 13.51 5.34
C MET A 159 -20.55 13.82 4.36
N GLU A 160 -21.16 12.78 3.80
CA GLU A 160 -22.36 12.94 2.97
C GLU A 160 -23.57 13.42 3.80
N ASP A 161 -23.73 12.86 5.00
CA ASP A 161 -24.72 13.34 5.98
C ASP A 161 -24.10 13.45 7.37
N ALA A 162 -23.83 14.69 7.80
CA ALA A 162 -23.24 14.97 9.10
C ALA A 162 -24.14 14.53 10.28
N THR A 163 -25.45 14.39 10.09
CA THR A 163 -26.37 13.98 11.17
C THR A 163 -26.15 12.54 11.61
N GLN A 164 -25.58 11.70 10.73
CA GLN A 164 -25.20 10.32 11.03
C GLN A 164 -24.13 10.23 12.14
N GLY A 165 -23.33 11.28 12.33
CA GLY A 165 -22.35 11.36 13.42
C GLY A 165 -22.92 11.66 14.81
N THR A 166 -24.23 11.92 14.93
CA THR A 166 -24.84 12.36 16.20
C THR A 166 -24.81 11.26 17.27
N ILE A 167 -25.24 10.05 16.91
CA ILE A 167 -25.25 8.90 17.83
C ILE A 167 -23.80 8.49 18.12
N GLY A 168 -23.43 8.49 19.39
CA GLY A 168 -22.05 8.21 19.83
C GLY A 168 -21.12 9.42 19.82
N HIS A 169 -21.59 10.62 19.44
CA HIS A 169 -20.77 11.83 19.29
C HIS A 169 -19.59 11.63 18.32
N LEU A 170 -19.86 11.04 17.16
CA LEU A 170 -18.87 10.78 16.10
C LEU A 170 -18.76 11.91 15.07
N GLY A 171 -19.37 13.08 15.32
CA GLY A 171 -19.43 14.18 14.36
C GLY A 171 -18.09 14.83 13.99
N HIS A 172 -16.99 14.48 14.67
CA HIS A 172 -15.63 14.92 14.34
C HIS A 172 -14.84 13.91 13.49
N VAL A 173 -15.50 12.86 13.01
CA VAL A 173 -14.88 11.84 12.15
C VAL A 173 -14.27 12.47 10.89
N ASP A 174 -14.80 13.59 10.41
CA ASP A 174 -14.29 14.33 9.26
C ASP A 174 -12.82 14.74 9.40
N ARG A 175 -12.39 15.10 10.62
CA ARG A 175 -11.00 15.48 10.92
C ARG A 175 -10.23 14.40 11.68
N GLU A 176 -10.89 13.68 12.58
CA GLU A 176 -10.26 12.64 13.40
C GLU A 176 -9.83 11.43 12.58
N LEU A 177 -10.54 11.11 11.49
CA LEU A 177 -10.14 10.08 10.54
C LEU A 177 -8.79 10.38 9.89
N ALA A 178 -8.60 11.60 9.41
CA ALA A 178 -7.32 12.02 8.82
C ALA A 178 -6.17 11.92 9.83
N SER A 179 -6.38 12.41 11.05
CA SER A 179 -5.40 12.28 12.14
C SER A 179 -5.09 10.81 12.48
N TYR A 180 -6.09 9.94 12.50
CA TYR A 180 -5.90 8.51 12.72
C TYR A 180 -5.03 7.89 11.62
N LEU A 181 -5.34 8.17 10.35
CA LEU A 181 -4.56 7.65 9.21
C LEU A 181 -3.12 8.14 9.23
N VAL A 182 -2.87 9.42 9.55
CA VAL A 182 -1.50 9.95 9.69
C VAL A 182 -0.73 9.17 10.76
N ASN A 183 -1.34 8.94 11.93
CA ASN A 183 -0.70 8.20 13.01
C ASN A 183 -0.45 6.73 12.64
N ALA A 184 -1.37 6.10 11.91
CA ALA A 184 -1.24 4.71 11.45
C ALA A 184 -0.18 4.56 10.34
N MET A 185 -0.02 5.58 9.48
CA MET A 185 1.05 5.64 8.48
C MET A 185 2.41 5.99 9.11
N THR A 186 2.41 6.69 10.24
CA THR A 186 3.66 7.05 10.95
C THR A 186 4.33 5.80 11.50
N GLY A 187 5.53 5.49 10.99
CA GLY A 187 6.32 4.33 11.40
C GLY A 187 6.29 3.17 10.39
N GLN A 188 5.47 3.26 9.35
CA GLN A 188 5.57 2.40 8.19
C GLN A 188 6.52 3.06 7.17
N GLY A 189 7.57 2.35 6.76
CA GLY A 189 8.60 2.91 5.88
C GLY A 189 8.04 3.29 4.50
N GLY A 190 8.65 4.28 3.85
CA GLY A 190 8.33 4.64 2.46
C GLY A 190 7.26 5.73 2.27
N LEU A 191 6.54 6.13 3.32
CA LEU A 191 5.56 7.22 3.27
C LEU A 191 5.72 8.18 4.46
N ARG A 192 5.86 9.48 4.17
CA ARG A 192 5.84 10.57 5.15
C ARG A 192 4.47 11.25 5.12
N ALA A 193 3.57 10.81 6.00
CA ALA A 193 2.24 11.39 6.12
C ALA A 193 2.27 12.71 6.91
N LEU A 194 1.64 13.74 6.37
CA LEU A 194 1.43 15.04 6.99
C LEU A 194 -0.05 15.24 7.28
N ASN A 195 -0.37 15.74 8.47
CA ASN A 195 -1.74 16.02 8.86
C ASN A 195 -2.19 17.36 8.30
N ALA A 196 -3.19 17.33 7.42
CA ALA A 196 -3.85 18.49 6.82
C ALA A 196 -5.38 18.40 7.00
N ASN A 197 -5.83 17.87 8.15
CA ASN A 197 -7.23 17.60 8.43
C ASN A 197 -8.17 18.82 8.39
N ASP A 198 -7.63 20.03 8.51
CA ASP A 198 -8.39 21.29 8.37
C ASP A 198 -8.68 21.68 6.91
N ILE A 199 -8.07 20.99 5.93
CA ILE A 199 -8.30 21.21 4.51
C ILE A 199 -9.35 20.21 4.02
N GLN A 200 -10.44 20.71 3.44
CA GLN A 200 -11.43 19.88 2.73
C GLN A 200 -11.34 20.15 1.23
N LEU A 201 -11.02 19.11 0.45
CA LEU A 201 -10.87 19.24 -1.00
C LEU A 201 -12.21 19.43 -1.72
N TYR A 202 -13.26 18.76 -1.24
CA TYR A 202 -14.56 18.67 -1.92
C TYR A 202 -15.63 19.48 -1.18
N PRO A 203 -16.08 20.62 -1.72
CA PRO A 203 -17.19 21.39 -1.14
C PRO A 203 -18.54 20.70 -1.39
N SER A 204 -18.62 19.85 -2.41
CA SER A 204 -19.75 18.97 -2.69
C SER A 204 -19.25 17.54 -2.77
N VAL A 205 -19.69 16.72 -1.81
CA VAL A 205 -19.39 15.28 -1.74
C VAL A 205 -19.92 14.50 -2.93
N ALA A 206 -20.99 14.98 -3.58
CA ALA A 206 -21.63 14.32 -4.72
C ALA A 206 -20.74 14.31 -5.98
N THR A 207 -19.81 15.27 -6.12
CA THR A 207 -18.94 15.38 -7.30
C THR A 207 -17.53 14.86 -7.06
N ALA A 208 -17.19 14.44 -5.83
CA ALA A 208 -15.89 13.86 -5.51
C ALA A 208 -15.58 12.61 -6.39
N PRO A 209 -14.33 12.40 -6.85
CA PRO A 209 -13.12 13.17 -6.53
C PRO A 209 -12.89 14.40 -7.42
N THR A 210 -13.90 14.83 -8.18
CA THR A 210 -13.75 15.97 -9.09
C THR A 210 -14.29 17.27 -8.50
N ARG A 211 -13.52 18.34 -8.69
CA ARG A 211 -13.92 19.71 -8.40
C ARG A 211 -13.40 20.63 -9.48
N GLN A 212 -14.31 21.27 -10.20
CA GLN A 212 -13.93 22.32 -11.13
C GLN A 212 -13.36 23.52 -10.36
N THR A 213 -12.13 23.92 -10.67
CA THR A 213 -11.48 25.10 -10.08
C THR A 213 -11.67 26.33 -10.95
N ALA A 214 -11.34 27.51 -10.42
CA ALA A 214 -11.31 28.76 -11.20
C ALA A 214 -10.31 28.72 -12.36
N ARG A 215 -9.36 27.76 -12.34
CA ARG A 215 -8.39 27.49 -13.39
C ARG A 215 -8.84 26.37 -14.34
N HIS A 216 -10.12 26.00 -14.31
CA HIS A 216 -10.72 24.92 -15.11
C HIS A 216 -10.10 23.53 -14.93
N THR A 217 -9.29 23.33 -13.88
CA THR A 217 -8.84 21.98 -13.48
C THR A 217 -9.98 21.23 -12.80
N LEU A 218 -9.94 19.90 -12.80
CA LEU A 218 -10.94 19.06 -12.13
C LEU A 218 -10.51 18.62 -10.71
N THR A 219 -9.45 19.21 -10.16
CA THR A 219 -8.99 18.96 -8.79
C THR A 219 -8.25 20.17 -8.21
N SER A 220 -8.38 20.37 -6.90
CA SER A 220 -7.57 21.33 -6.12
C SER A 220 -6.34 20.68 -5.48
N ALA A 221 -6.13 19.37 -5.67
CA ALA A 221 -5.03 18.64 -5.06
C ALA A 221 -3.65 19.19 -5.46
N VAL A 222 -3.50 19.71 -6.68
CA VAL A 222 -2.23 20.30 -7.15
C VAL A 222 -1.87 21.56 -6.36
N ASP A 223 -2.82 22.47 -6.17
CA ASP A 223 -2.57 23.69 -5.39
C ASP A 223 -2.31 23.33 -3.91
N THR A 224 -3.10 22.41 -3.33
CA THR A 224 -2.87 21.90 -1.98
C THR A 224 -1.51 21.23 -1.81
N ALA A 225 -1.07 20.43 -2.78
CA ALA A 225 0.22 19.75 -2.76
C ALA A 225 1.38 20.75 -2.76
N ARG A 226 1.29 21.77 -3.62
CA ARG A 226 2.28 22.85 -3.72
C ARG A 226 2.36 23.66 -2.43
N ASP A 227 1.23 24.07 -1.87
CA ASP A 227 1.18 24.87 -0.63
C ASP A 227 1.77 24.11 0.57
N LEU A 228 1.56 22.79 0.61
CA LEU A 228 2.06 21.94 1.70
C LEU A 228 3.44 21.33 1.45
N GLY A 229 4.00 21.48 0.26
CA GLY A 229 5.27 20.85 -0.13
C GLY A 229 5.23 19.33 -0.09
N VAL A 230 4.12 18.72 -0.56
CA VAL A 230 3.93 17.26 -0.58
C VAL A 230 3.81 16.71 -1.99
N GLN A 231 4.21 15.46 -2.17
CA GLN A 231 4.10 14.78 -3.45
C GLN A 231 2.69 14.24 -3.70
N PHE A 232 1.97 13.81 -2.67
CA PHE A 232 0.62 13.25 -2.79
C PHE A 232 -0.38 13.96 -1.89
N VAL A 233 -1.64 13.98 -2.32
CA VAL A 233 -2.75 14.43 -1.47
C VAL A 233 -3.75 13.29 -1.35
N VAL A 234 -3.95 12.83 -0.12
CA VAL A 234 -4.95 11.83 0.24
C VAL A 234 -6.18 12.55 0.77
N SER A 235 -7.33 12.20 0.21
CA SER A 235 -8.62 12.78 0.55
C SER A 235 -9.70 11.72 0.51
N GLY A 236 -10.91 12.03 0.98
CA GLY A 236 -12.00 11.08 0.90
C GLY A 236 -13.35 11.63 1.31
N VAL A 237 -14.35 10.76 1.21
CA VAL A 237 -15.74 11.04 1.56
C VAL A 237 -16.30 9.89 2.37
N ILE A 238 -16.91 10.20 3.51
CA ILE A 238 -17.70 9.26 4.31
C ILE A 238 -19.12 9.29 3.74
N ARG A 239 -19.45 8.26 2.96
CA ARG A 239 -20.72 8.11 2.25
C ARG A 239 -21.86 7.68 3.15
N ASP A 240 -21.56 6.83 4.12
CA ASP A 240 -22.53 6.36 5.10
C ASP A 240 -21.83 6.04 6.41
N MET A 241 -22.38 6.53 7.52
CA MET A 241 -22.02 6.16 8.89
C MET A 241 -23.27 5.94 9.76
N GLY A 242 -24.41 5.67 9.10
CA GLY A 242 -25.72 5.55 9.69
C GLY A 242 -25.99 4.21 10.38
N MET A 243 -27.08 4.18 11.13
CA MET A 243 -27.61 2.96 11.76
C MET A 243 -28.60 2.29 10.81
N GLU A 244 -28.48 0.99 10.59
CA GLU A 244 -29.50 0.17 9.96
C GLU A 244 -30.43 -0.39 11.05
N GLU A 245 -31.70 0.05 11.03
CA GLU A 245 -32.73 -0.56 11.89
C GLU A 245 -33.21 -1.88 11.28
N VAL A 246 -32.55 -2.98 11.58
CA VAL A 246 -33.05 -4.31 11.26
C VAL A 246 -34.23 -4.63 12.18
N ARG A 247 -35.45 -4.34 11.73
CA ARG A 247 -36.67 -4.84 12.37
C ARG A 247 -36.70 -6.36 12.20
N ARG A 248 -36.36 -7.10 13.25
CA ARG A 248 -36.63 -8.54 13.29
C ARG A 248 -38.14 -8.74 13.19
N GLU A 249 -38.62 -9.28 12.07
CA GLU A 249 -39.99 -9.76 11.97
C GLU A 249 -40.15 -10.90 12.97
N ILE A 250 -40.99 -10.69 13.98
CA ILE A 250 -41.33 -11.70 14.97
C ILE A 250 -42.15 -12.76 14.23
N SER A 251 -41.66 -14.00 14.16
CA SER A 251 -42.41 -15.11 13.59
C SER A 251 -43.45 -15.62 14.60
N ASP A 252 -44.54 -16.24 14.14
CA ASP A 252 -45.54 -16.87 15.04
C ASP A 252 -44.96 -18.05 15.84
N GLU A 253 -43.77 -18.55 15.46
CA GLU A 253 -43.01 -19.59 16.16
C GLU A 253 -42.18 -19.03 17.34
N ASP A 254 -42.00 -17.71 17.42
CA ASP A 254 -41.29 -17.06 18.52
C ASP A 254 -42.18 -16.98 19.78
N GLY A 255 -41.83 -17.79 20.79
CA GLY A 255 -42.59 -17.89 22.04
C GLY A 255 -42.81 -16.55 22.78
N LEU A 256 -43.76 -16.53 23.72
CA LEU A 256 -44.17 -15.34 24.50
C LEU A 256 -43.01 -14.52 25.08
N VAL A 257 -41.88 -15.16 25.43
CA VAL A 257 -40.67 -14.50 25.94
C VAL A 257 -39.96 -13.67 24.88
N ALA A 258 -39.94 -14.10 23.62
CA ALA A 258 -39.38 -13.33 22.50
C ALA A 258 -40.26 -12.13 22.13
N ARG A 259 -41.60 -12.27 22.26
CA ARG A 259 -42.56 -11.16 22.05
C ARG A 259 -42.49 -10.09 23.15
N LEU A 260 -42.20 -10.50 24.39
CA LEU A 260 -41.97 -9.60 25.54
C LEU A 260 -40.53 -9.03 25.57
N SER A 261 -39.57 -9.77 25.03
CA SER A 261 -38.20 -9.32 24.80
C SER A 261 -38.12 -8.49 23.51
N GLN A 262 -38.73 -7.30 23.52
CA GLN A 262 -38.56 -6.26 22.49
C GLN A 262 -37.09 -5.79 22.29
N SER A 263 -36.12 -6.44 22.94
CA SER A 263 -34.84 -5.84 23.30
C SER A 263 -33.63 -6.37 22.52
N ARG A 264 -33.79 -7.29 21.57
CA ARG A 264 -32.70 -7.66 20.65
C ARG A 264 -32.86 -6.94 19.31
N ARG A 265 -32.89 -5.60 19.38
CA ARG A 265 -32.57 -4.77 18.22
C ARG A 265 -31.09 -4.98 17.95
N THR A 266 -30.74 -5.70 16.90
CA THR A 266 -29.37 -5.69 16.40
C THR A 266 -29.17 -4.33 15.76
N ASN A 267 -28.54 -3.44 16.51
CA ASN A 267 -28.20 -2.10 16.07
C ASN A 267 -26.98 -2.23 15.15
N GLN A 268 -27.18 -2.54 13.88
CA GLN A 268 -26.10 -2.56 12.91
C GLN A 268 -25.79 -1.13 12.50
N ARG A 269 -24.51 -0.79 12.41
CA ARG A 269 -24.05 0.51 11.95
C ARG A 269 -23.11 0.31 10.77
N HIS A 270 -23.31 1.08 9.70
CA HIS A 270 -22.50 1.01 8.49
C HIS A 270 -21.37 2.03 8.53
N MET A 271 -20.31 1.74 7.78
CA MET A 271 -19.26 2.68 7.42
C MET A 271 -18.94 2.47 5.94
N VAL A 272 -19.23 3.46 5.12
CA VAL A 272 -18.86 3.49 3.69
C VAL A 272 -17.92 4.66 3.47
N LEU A 273 -16.70 4.37 3.04
CA LEU A 273 -15.61 5.33 2.90
C LEU A 273 -15.04 5.28 1.48
N ASP A 274 -15.05 6.41 0.79
CA ASP A 274 -14.28 6.60 -0.44
C ASP A 274 -12.94 7.25 -0.11
N VAL A 275 -11.86 6.71 -0.65
CA VAL A 275 -10.49 7.24 -0.51
C VAL A 275 -9.92 7.51 -1.89
N TYR A 276 -9.27 8.67 -2.03
CA TYR A 276 -8.66 9.15 -3.26
C TYR A 276 -7.23 9.61 -2.98
N VAL A 277 -6.30 9.24 -3.85
CA VAL A 277 -4.92 9.76 -3.83
C VAL A 277 -4.66 10.47 -5.16
N HIS A 278 -4.32 11.74 -5.07
CA HIS A 278 -3.87 12.54 -6.20
C HIS A 278 -2.35 12.72 -6.19
N ASP A 279 -1.75 12.64 -7.37
CA ASP A 279 -0.40 13.13 -7.61
C ASP A 279 -0.37 14.66 -7.55
N GLY A 280 0.49 15.21 -6.70
CA GLY A 280 0.61 16.64 -6.41
C GLY A 280 1.23 17.46 -7.54
N TYR A 281 1.90 16.81 -8.48
CA TYR A 281 2.50 17.47 -9.64
C TYR A 281 1.52 17.64 -10.81
N SER A 282 0.86 16.55 -11.22
CA SER A 282 -0.04 16.50 -12.37
C SER A 282 -1.52 16.66 -12.01
N GLY A 283 -1.89 16.37 -10.76
CA GLY A 283 -3.29 16.28 -10.32
C GLY A 283 -3.96 14.95 -10.70
N ALA A 284 -3.24 14.03 -11.33
CA ALA A 284 -3.77 12.73 -11.73
C ALA A 284 -4.27 11.93 -10.51
N LEU A 285 -5.39 11.24 -10.67
CA LEU A 285 -5.91 10.30 -9.68
C LEU A 285 -5.11 8.99 -9.79
N VAL A 286 -4.18 8.78 -8.86
CA VAL A 286 -3.29 7.60 -8.86
C VAL A 286 -3.93 6.41 -8.13
N PHE A 287 -4.89 6.67 -7.25
CA PHE A 287 -5.63 5.65 -6.52
C PHE A 287 -7.05 6.12 -6.19
N GLN A 288 -8.00 5.19 -6.31
CA GLN A 288 -9.36 5.35 -5.83
C GLN A 288 -9.89 4.00 -5.37
N SER A 289 -10.47 3.97 -4.17
CA SER A 289 -11.17 2.79 -3.67
C SER A 289 -12.35 3.16 -2.78
N ARG A 290 -13.33 2.27 -2.71
CA ARG A 290 -14.45 2.32 -1.78
C ARG A 290 -14.33 1.17 -0.81
N TYR A 291 -14.39 1.52 0.47
CA TYR A 291 -14.35 0.59 1.58
C TYR A 291 -15.72 0.54 2.24
N THR A 292 -16.13 -0.63 2.67
CA THR A 292 -17.42 -0.82 3.34
C THR A 292 -17.25 -1.83 4.45
N THR A 293 -17.79 -1.48 5.61
CA THR A 293 -17.94 -2.41 6.72
C THR A 293 -19.19 -2.08 7.51
N GLN A 294 -19.57 -3.00 8.38
CA GLN A 294 -20.66 -2.84 9.33
C GLN A 294 -20.33 -3.56 10.62
N GLY A 295 -20.99 -3.18 11.71
CA GLY A 295 -20.88 -3.94 12.95
C GLY A 295 -21.93 -3.54 13.96
N GLU A 296 -22.05 -4.35 15.02
CA GLU A 296 -22.97 -4.05 16.11
C GLU A 296 -22.54 -2.77 16.87
N TRP A 297 -23.52 -1.91 17.11
CA TRP A 297 -23.42 -0.71 17.94
C TRP A 297 -24.18 -0.93 19.25
N ASP A 298 -23.42 -1.32 20.27
CA ASP A 298 -23.88 -1.75 21.60
C ASP A 298 -24.07 -0.60 22.60
N TYR A 299 -23.66 0.62 22.23
CA TYR A 299 -23.81 1.81 23.06
C TYR A 299 -25.22 2.42 22.99
N ARG A 300 -25.69 2.94 24.12
CA ARG A 300 -26.94 3.71 24.16
C ARG A 300 -26.80 5.02 23.38
N SER A 301 -27.93 5.52 22.87
CA SER A 301 -27.96 6.70 21.99
C SER A 301 -27.41 8.00 22.62
N ASN A 302 -27.43 8.11 23.95
CA ASN A 302 -26.94 9.28 24.70
C ASN A 302 -25.49 9.17 25.17
N GLU A 303 -24.79 8.08 24.85
CA GLU A 303 -23.40 7.88 25.25
C GLU A 303 -22.42 8.67 24.38
N ARG A 304 -21.39 9.24 25.03
CA ARG A 304 -20.28 9.94 24.37
C ARG A 304 -19.16 8.95 24.13
N VAL A 305 -19.11 8.41 22.92
CA VAL A 305 -18.08 7.45 22.50
C VAL A 305 -16.90 8.18 21.86
N GLY A 306 -17.17 9.13 20.96
CA GLY A 306 -16.16 9.82 20.16
C GLY A 306 -15.57 8.91 19.08
N PHE A 307 -15.12 9.45 17.95
CA PHE A 307 -14.50 8.61 16.92
C PHE A 307 -13.04 8.28 17.29
N ALA A 308 -12.56 7.11 16.88
CA ALA A 308 -11.20 6.62 17.12
C ALA A 308 -10.69 6.66 18.59
N THR A 309 -11.59 6.77 19.57
CA THR A 309 -11.24 6.68 20.99
C THR A 309 -11.05 5.21 21.40
N SER A 310 -10.41 4.96 22.55
CA SER A 310 -10.34 3.59 23.09
C SER A 310 -11.73 2.96 23.33
N ARG A 311 -12.74 3.78 23.65
CA ARG A 311 -14.13 3.34 23.81
C ARG A 311 -14.80 3.03 22.48
N PHE A 312 -14.56 3.83 21.44
CA PHE A 312 -15.02 3.49 20.09
C PHE A 312 -14.51 2.12 19.67
N PHE A 313 -13.21 1.95 19.82
CA PHE A 313 -12.46 0.78 19.44
C PHE A 313 -12.72 -0.48 20.29
N SER A 314 -13.46 -0.39 21.39
CA SER A 314 -13.90 -1.57 22.15
C SER A 314 -15.24 -2.14 21.69
N SER A 315 -15.99 -1.42 20.84
CA SER A 315 -17.20 -1.96 20.21
C SER A 315 -16.87 -2.85 19.01
N GLU A 316 -17.82 -3.71 18.62
CA GLU A 316 -17.70 -4.51 17.39
C GLU A 316 -17.58 -3.59 16.16
N TYR A 317 -18.48 -2.61 16.01
CA TYR A 317 -18.41 -1.60 14.96
C TYR A 317 -17.04 -0.91 14.89
N GLY A 318 -16.53 -0.42 16.03
CA GLY A 318 -15.24 0.26 16.04
C GLY A 318 -14.05 -0.65 15.72
N THR A 319 -14.14 -1.94 16.05
CA THR A 319 -13.13 -2.94 15.68
C THR A 319 -13.10 -3.15 14.17
N HIS A 320 -14.25 -3.38 13.54
CA HIS A 320 -14.35 -3.54 12.09
C HIS A 320 -13.95 -2.25 11.34
N VAL A 321 -14.30 -1.07 11.87
CA VAL A 321 -13.80 0.20 11.31
C VAL A 321 -12.28 0.27 11.41
N ARG A 322 -11.67 -0.16 12.51
CA ARG A 322 -10.20 -0.17 12.63
C ARG A 322 -9.54 -1.05 11.57
N GLU A 323 -10.10 -2.24 11.32
CA GLU A 323 -9.62 -3.16 10.30
C GLU A 323 -9.74 -2.54 8.90
N LEU A 324 -10.89 -1.92 8.60
CA LEU A 324 -11.08 -1.15 7.37
C LEU A 324 -10.03 -0.05 7.21
N LEU A 325 -9.75 0.72 8.26
CA LEU A 325 -8.75 1.79 8.20
C LEU A 325 -7.31 1.28 8.06
N ASN A 326 -7.00 0.12 8.62
CA ASN A 326 -5.70 -0.52 8.40
C ASN A 326 -5.54 -0.95 6.93
N GLN A 327 -6.61 -1.48 6.32
CA GLN A 327 -6.63 -1.80 4.89
C GLN A 327 -6.44 -0.55 4.03
N VAL A 328 -7.08 0.57 4.38
CA VAL A 328 -6.86 1.87 3.70
C VAL A 328 -5.39 2.28 3.75
N VAL A 329 -4.73 2.14 4.91
CA VAL A 329 -3.32 2.50 5.09
C VAL A 329 -2.43 1.65 4.19
N GLU A 330 -2.66 0.33 4.15
CA GLU A 330 -1.92 -0.60 3.30
C GLU A 330 -2.09 -0.29 1.82
N ASP A 331 -3.33 -0.15 1.34
CA ASP A 331 -3.62 0.12 -0.06
C ASP A 331 -3.03 1.46 -0.53
N VAL A 332 -3.11 2.51 0.30
CA VAL A 332 -2.52 3.82 0.00
C VAL A 332 -1.00 3.73 -0.06
N GLN A 333 -0.38 3.01 0.88
CA GLN A 333 1.07 2.81 0.86
C GLN A 333 1.52 2.07 -0.39
N VAL A 334 0.85 0.98 -0.75
CA VAL A 334 1.15 0.22 -1.97
C VAL A 334 1.01 1.10 -3.22
N ALA A 335 -0.09 1.87 -3.33
CA ALA A 335 -0.32 2.75 -4.47
C ALA A 335 0.78 3.82 -4.60
N VAL A 336 1.19 4.43 -3.49
CA VAL A 336 2.25 5.45 -3.46
C VAL A 336 3.64 4.82 -3.63
N GLN A 337 3.88 3.61 -3.11
CA GLN A 337 5.15 2.90 -3.25
C GLN A 337 5.49 2.63 -4.72
N CYS A 338 4.49 2.40 -5.56
CA CYS A 338 4.69 2.24 -7.01
C CYS A 338 4.94 3.53 -7.79
N GLN A 339 4.91 4.70 -7.16
CA GLN A 339 5.27 5.95 -7.82
C GLN A 339 6.77 6.25 -7.65
N PRO A 340 7.40 7.01 -8.54
CA PRO A 340 8.76 7.49 -8.30
C PRO A 340 8.80 8.49 -7.14
N PHE A 341 9.95 8.65 -6.49
CA PHE A 341 10.17 9.77 -5.55
C PHE A 341 10.44 11.04 -6.34
N MET A 342 9.75 12.13 -6.02
CA MET A 342 9.92 13.43 -6.67
C MET A 342 10.17 14.53 -5.64
N ALA A 343 11.07 15.46 -5.96
CA ALA A 343 11.33 16.63 -5.12
C ALA A 343 11.62 17.86 -5.98
N ASN A 344 11.18 19.02 -5.51
CA ASN A 344 11.39 20.30 -6.18
C ASN A 344 12.81 20.84 -5.94
N ILE A 345 13.35 21.49 -6.96
CA ILE A 345 14.55 22.32 -6.88
C ILE A 345 14.13 23.68 -6.30
N ALA A 346 14.53 23.95 -5.06
CA ALA A 346 14.26 25.20 -4.36
C ALA A 346 15.08 26.37 -4.89
N GLN A 347 16.35 26.09 -5.22
CA GLN A 347 17.34 27.09 -5.58
C GLN A 347 18.42 26.45 -6.45
N ILE A 348 18.99 27.28 -7.32
CA ILE A 348 20.08 26.91 -8.22
C ILE A 348 21.24 27.90 -7.99
N ASP A 349 22.45 27.37 -7.86
CA ASP A 349 23.69 28.13 -7.74
C ASP A 349 24.80 27.48 -8.58
N GLY A 350 24.90 27.91 -9.85
CA GLY A 350 25.86 27.37 -10.81
C GLY A 350 25.57 25.91 -11.17
N ASP A 351 26.42 25.01 -10.72
CA ASP A 351 26.29 23.55 -10.84
C ASP A 351 25.66 22.90 -9.60
N ARG A 352 25.34 23.67 -8.55
CA ARG A 352 24.69 23.16 -7.34
C ARG A 352 23.20 23.45 -7.36
N ILE A 353 22.40 22.47 -6.95
CA ILE A 353 20.96 22.60 -6.77
C ILE A 353 20.58 22.27 -5.33
N TYR A 354 19.62 23.02 -4.78
CA TYR A 354 19.05 22.80 -3.47
C TYR A 354 17.70 22.13 -3.63
N ILE A 355 17.53 20.94 -3.04
CA ILE A 355 16.35 20.10 -3.20
C ILE A 355 15.49 20.21 -1.93
N GLN A 356 14.19 20.41 -2.08
CA GLN A 356 13.23 20.57 -0.97
C GLN A 356 12.90 19.27 -0.22
N MET A 357 13.84 18.32 -0.15
CA MET A 357 13.74 17.08 0.63
C MET A 357 15.10 16.77 1.23
N GLY A 358 15.12 16.17 2.42
CA GLY A 358 16.35 15.91 3.15
C GLY A 358 16.42 14.52 3.75
N ALA A 359 17.13 14.41 4.88
CA ALA A 359 17.32 13.15 5.60
C ALA A 359 15.98 12.57 6.11
N ASP A 360 14.99 13.42 6.38
CA ASP A 360 13.63 13.03 6.75
C ASP A 360 12.90 12.21 5.67
N SER A 361 13.35 12.37 4.42
CA SER A 361 12.83 11.69 3.24
C SER A 361 13.71 10.51 2.82
N GLY A 362 14.76 10.21 3.59
CA GLY A 362 15.68 9.10 3.35
C GLY A 362 16.88 9.44 2.44
N LEU A 363 17.01 10.69 1.98
CA LEU A 363 18.15 11.13 1.16
C LEU A 363 19.47 11.03 1.95
N ARG A 364 20.53 10.64 1.23
CA ARG A 364 21.89 10.48 1.74
C ARG A 364 22.89 11.04 0.73
N PRO A 365 24.06 11.52 1.20
CA PRO A 365 25.17 11.82 0.31
C PRO A 365 25.52 10.60 -0.55
N GLY A 366 25.71 10.81 -1.84
CA GLY A 366 25.97 9.78 -2.84
C GLY A 366 24.74 9.37 -3.67
N ASP A 367 23.53 9.73 -3.23
CA ASP A 367 22.30 9.41 -3.98
C ASP A 367 22.29 10.14 -5.34
N ASP A 368 21.76 9.44 -6.34
CA ASP A 368 21.70 9.89 -7.73
C ASP A 368 20.25 10.17 -8.12
N LEU A 369 19.97 11.43 -8.50
CA LEU A 369 18.62 11.89 -8.80
C LEU A 369 18.55 12.36 -10.25
N GLY A 370 17.64 11.80 -11.05
CA GLY A 370 17.43 12.24 -12.43
C GLY A 370 16.85 13.65 -12.45
N VAL A 371 17.33 14.51 -13.35
CA VAL A 371 16.98 15.92 -13.39
C VAL A 371 15.98 16.18 -14.51
N TYR A 372 14.85 16.80 -14.16
CA TYR A 372 13.73 17.04 -15.07
C TYR A 372 13.36 18.52 -15.07
N ARG A 373 13.13 19.04 -16.27
CA ARG A 373 12.61 20.39 -16.45
C ARG A 373 11.09 20.36 -16.52
N THR A 374 10.45 21.25 -15.78
CA THR A 374 9.02 21.50 -15.83
C THR A 374 8.73 22.56 -16.88
N SER A 375 7.80 22.28 -17.78
CA SER A 375 7.29 23.27 -18.73
C SER A 375 5.76 23.27 -18.70
N THR A 376 5.16 24.43 -18.92
CA THR A 376 3.70 24.56 -18.99
C THR A 376 3.30 24.86 -20.42
N PHE A 377 2.38 24.05 -20.97
CA PHE A 377 1.74 24.33 -22.24
C PHE A 377 0.23 24.50 -22.03
N PHE A 378 -0.42 25.15 -23.00
CA PHE A 378 -1.85 25.41 -22.96
C PHE A 378 -2.54 24.69 -24.11
N ASP A 379 -3.70 24.10 -23.85
CA ASP A 379 -4.51 23.51 -24.90
C ASP A 379 -5.32 24.57 -25.66
N ARG A 380 -6.20 24.13 -26.58
CA ARG A 380 -7.06 25.05 -27.36
C ARG A 380 -8.10 25.78 -26.52
N ARG A 381 -8.39 25.30 -25.30
CA ARG A 381 -9.32 25.91 -24.34
C ARG A 381 -8.58 26.81 -23.33
N ASN A 382 -7.27 26.97 -23.50
CA ASN A 382 -6.38 27.70 -22.60
C ASN A 382 -6.27 27.06 -21.21
N ASP A 383 -6.48 25.75 -21.13
CA ASP A 383 -6.23 24.95 -19.93
C ASP A 383 -4.72 24.67 -19.83
N ALA A 384 -4.13 24.89 -18.66
CA ALA A 384 -2.69 24.74 -18.42
C ALA A 384 -2.34 23.30 -18.06
N TYR A 385 -1.32 22.75 -18.71
CA TYR A 385 -0.79 21.41 -18.47
C TYR A 385 0.72 21.48 -18.23
N ASN A 386 1.19 20.73 -17.25
CA ASN A 386 2.62 20.60 -16.97
C ASN A 386 3.19 19.38 -17.70
N GLU A 387 4.33 19.56 -18.37
CA GLU A 387 5.11 18.52 -19.02
C GLU A 387 6.50 18.45 -18.37
N LEU A 388 6.93 17.23 -18.05
CA LEU A 388 8.28 16.95 -17.57
C LEU A 388 9.16 16.54 -18.74
N THR A 389 10.24 17.27 -18.97
CA THR A 389 11.27 16.91 -19.92
C THR A 389 12.49 16.35 -19.18
N ASP A 390 12.87 15.10 -19.48
CA ASP A 390 14.10 14.49 -18.97
C ASP A 390 15.33 15.22 -19.56
N THR A 391 16.22 15.71 -18.71
CA THR A 391 17.46 16.37 -19.15
C THR A 391 18.55 15.37 -19.52
N GLN A 392 18.32 14.07 -19.28
CA GLN A 392 19.25 12.96 -19.44
C GLN A 392 20.49 13.06 -18.52
N LEU A 393 20.45 13.96 -17.53
CA LEU A 393 21.48 14.14 -16.53
C LEU A 393 20.96 13.78 -15.14
N VAL A 394 21.90 13.44 -14.27
CA VAL A 394 21.69 13.03 -12.89
C VAL A 394 22.45 14.01 -12.00
N ALA A 395 21.78 14.51 -10.98
CA ALA A 395 22.40 15.27 -9.90
C ALA A 395 22.82 14.32 -8.79
N ARG A 396 24.04 14.48 -8.29
CA ARG A 396 24.57 13.68 -7.17
C ARG A 396 24.43 14.45 -5.87
N VAL A 397 23.74 13.88 -4.89
CA VAL A 397 23.60 14.47 -3.56
C VAL A 397 24.96 14.51 -2.86
N THR A 398 25.41 15.69 -2.45
CA THR A 398 26.70 15.88 -1.74
C THR A 398 26.52 16.26 -0.28
N GLN A 399 25.42 16.93 0.06
CA GLN A 399 25.10 17.31 1.42
C GLN A 399 23.62 17.07 1.71
N VAL A 400 23.31 16.61 2.93
CA VAL A 400 21.94 16.41 3.38
C VAL A 400 21.74 17.10 4.74
N GLN A 401 20.66 17.87 4.82
CA GLN A 401 20.12 18.46 6.03
C GLN A 401 18.79 17.78 6.38
N PRO A 402 18.18 18.03 7.56
CA PRO A 402 16.93 17.38 7.93
C PRO A 402 15.81 17.52 6.89
N ASN A 403 15.64 18.73 6.32
CA ASN A 403 14.53 19.10 5.44
C ASN A 403 14.94 19.54 4.02
N PHE A 404 16.23 19.54 3.70
CA PHE A 404 16.72 19.84 2.35
C PHE A 404 18.03 19.13 2.07
N ALA A 405 18.40 19.02 0.80
CA ALA A 405 19.66 18.46 0.34
C ALA A 405 20.31 19.37 -0.70
N VAL A 406 21.63 19.24 -0.85
CA VAL A 406 22.39 19.88 -1.92
C VAL A 406 22.90 18.79 -2.84
N ALA A 407 22.69 18.96 -4.13
CA ALA A 407 23.21 18.07 -5.16
C ALA A 407 24.02 18.83 -6.20
N GLU A 408 25.01 18.16 -6.78
CA GLU A 408 25.88 18.69 -7.83
C GLU A 408 25.47 18.11 -9.19
N LEU A 409 25.37 18.99 -10.17
CA LEU A 409 25.16 18.68 -11.57
C LEU A 409 26.51 18.49 -12.28
N PRO A 410 26.59 17.63 -13.30
CA PRO A 410 27.81 17.45 -14.08
C PRO A 410 28.17 18.70 -14.91
N ILE A 411 27.21 19.60 -15.12
CA ILE A 411 27.33 20.81 -15.91
C ILE A 411 26.54 21.93 -15.24
N ARG A 412 26.88 23.19 -15.53
CA ARG A 412 26.13 24.32 -14.96
C ARG A 412 24.67 24.30 -15.41
N ALA A 413 23.77 24.61 -14.47
CA ALA A 413 22.33 24.54 -14.62
C ALA A 413 21.78 25.43 -15.76
N GLU A 414 22.46 26.53 -16.10
CA GLU A 414 21.97 27.44 -17.15
C GLU A 414 22.06 26.80 -18.54
N ARG A 415 22.95 25.82 -18.76
CA ARG A 415 22.98 25.08 -20.04
C ARG A 415 21.76 24.17 -20.22
N LEU A 416 21.12 23.80 -19.11
CA LEU A 416 19.90 22.99 -19.09
C LEU A 416 18.65 23.86 -19.07
N ASN A 417 18.82 25.18 -18.87
CA ASN A 417 17.73 26.12 -18.58
C ASN A 417 16.89 25.63 -17.40
N LEU A 418 17.55 25.13 -16.34
CA LEU A 418 16.87 24.75 -15.11
C LEU A 418 16.41 25.99 -14.34
N GLN A 419 15.27 25.86 -13.68
CA GLN A 419 14.61 26.89 -12.90
C GLN A 419 14.22 26.36 -11.52
N PRO A 420 14.02 27.24 -10.52
CA PRO A 420 13.29 26.84 -9.32
C PRO A 420 11.95 26.21 -9.71
N ASP A 421 11.51 25.22 -8.93
CA ASP A 421 10.34 24.36 -9.17
C ASP A 421 10.48 23.30 -10.27
N ASP A 422 11.62 23.21 -10.95
CA ASP A 422 12.01 21.99 -11.68
C ASP A 422 12.17 20.82 -10.70
N LEU A 423 12.18 19.59 -11.22
CA LEU A 423 12.13 18.39 -10.40
C LEU A 423 13.43 17.59 -10.47
N VAL A 424 13.71 16.92 -9.36
CA VAL A 424 14.58 15.74 -9.32
C VAL A 424 13.73 14.51 -9.03
N ILE A 425 14.05 13.40 -9.69
CA ILE A 425 13.27 12.16 -9.61
C ILE A 425 14.20 10.97 -9.34
N ALA A 426 13.84 10.16 -8.35
CA ALA A 426 14.42 8.85 -8.11
C ALA A 426 13.40 7.74 -8.40
N TRP A 427 13.82 6.74 -9.17
CA TRP A 427 12.96 5.71 -9.75
C TRP A 427 13.01 4.39 -8.99
#